data_AF-A0A016SNU0-F1
#
_entry.id   AF-A0A016SNU0-F1
#
_cell.length_a   1.000
_cell.length_b   1.000
_cell.length_c   1.000
_cell.angle_alpha   90.00
_cell.angle_beta   90.00
_cell.angle_gamma   90.00
#
_symmetry.space_group_name_H-M   'P 1'
#
loop_
_entity.id
_entity.type
_entity.pdbx_description
1 polymer ?
#
loop_
_entity_poly.entity_id
_entity_poly.type
_entity_poly.pdbx_seq_one_letter_code
_entity_poly.pdbx_strand_id
1 'polypeptide(L)'
;MIGDKCGSFVVVPQSLDKEIANQMLSDSTTYAETTVAAFRSTCEKVREAISAVVKPRLGQNIANALSDSCPVVPTFYCLVKTHKLPASVAHLHLSASTIKARPIVSSCGGPSDRLSWLLVQLLSPLLQFV
;
A
#
# COMPACT_ATOMS: atom_id res chain seq x y z
N MET A 1 -16.33 4.70 4.17
CA MET A 1 -15.32 3.63 4.04
C MET A 1 -15.75 2.61 3.00
N ILE A 2 -14.79 1.96 2.35
CA ILE A 2 -15.03 0.86 1.41
C ILE A 2 -15.01 -0.46 2.19
N GLY A 3 -15.98 -1.34 1.94
CA GLY A 3 -16.06 -2.67 2.55
C GLY A 3 -15.12 -3.68 1.87
N ASP A 4 -14.56 -4.59 2.67
CA ASP A 4 -13.75 -5.72 2.20
C ASP A 4 -14.63 -6.71 1.41
N LYS A 5 -14.11 -7.20 0.28
CA LYS A 5 -14.62 -8.30 -0.57
C LYS A 5 -15.99 -8.14 -1.26
N CYS A 6 -16.87 -7.23 -0.86
CA CYS A 6 -18.28 -7.24 -1.34
C CYS A 6 -18.73 -5.96 -2.05
N GLY A 7 -17.85 -5.00 -2.31
CA GLY A 7 -18.22 -3.73 -2.96
C GLY A 7 -19.19 -2.85 -2.14
N SER A 8 -19.62 -3.30 -0.96
CA SER A 8 -20.45 -2.54 -0.04
C SER A 8 -19.69 -1.32 0.48
N PHE A 9 -20.39 -0.22 0.72
CA PHE A 9 -19.84 0.93 1.41
C PHE A 9 -20.32 0.94 2.87
N VAL A 10 -19.46 1.42 3.76
CA VAL A 10 -19.77 1.62 5.17
C VAL A 10 -19.76 3.11 5.45
N VAL A 11 -20.83 3.61 6.04
CA VAL A 11 -20.90 4.98 6.55
C VAL A 11 -20.57 4.94 8.04
N VAL A 12 -19.54 5.69 8.45
CA VAL A 12 -19.15 5.85 9.85
C VAL A 12 -18.84 7.31 10.13
N PRO A 13 -18.91 7.76 11.40
CA PRO A 13 -18.32 9.03 11.80
C PRO A 13 -16.81 9.06 11.50
N GLN A 14 -16.30 10.21 11.08
CA GLN A 14 -14.86 10.39 10.80
C GLN A 14 -13.99 10.12 12.03
N SER A 15 -14.49 10.41 13.24
CA SER A 15 -13.79 10.10 14.49
C SER A 15 -13.56 8.59 14.66
N LEU A 16 -14.60 7.78 14.40
CA LEU A 16 -14.52 6.32 14.48
C LEU A 16 -13.62 5.74 13.39
N ASP A 17 -13.66 6.28 12.17
CA ASP A 17 -12.75 5.90 11.08
C ASP A 17 -11.27 6.09 11.47
N LYS A 18 -10.94 7.26 12.04
CA LYS A 18 -9.59 7.56 12.54
C LYS A 18 -9.19 6.64 13.69
N GLU A 19 -10.10 6.33 14.61
CA GLU A 19 -9.83 5.44 15.73
C GLU A 19 -9.51 4.02 15.25
N ILE A 20 -10.28 3.48 14.29
CA ILE A 20 -10.01 2.18 13.68
C ILE A 20 -8.66 2.20 12.96
N ALA A 21 -8.37 3.24 12.17
CA ALA A 21 -7.10 3.37 11.46
C ALA A 21 -5.90 3.39 12.44
N ASN A 22 -5.98 4.21 13.50
CA ASN A 22 -4.93 4.30 14.51
C ASN A 22 -4.73 2.97 15.25
N GLN A 23 -5.82 2.26 15.58
CA GLN A 23 -5.73 0.94 16.19
C GLN A 23 -5.10 -0.09 15.25
N MET A 24 -5.34 -0.01 13.93
CA MET A 24 -4.71 -0.92 12.96
C MET A 24 -3.21 -0.60 12.78
N LEU A 25 -2.83 0.67 12.88
CA LEU A 25 -1.44 1.12 12.74
C LEU A 25 -0.63 1.05 14.04
N SER A 26 -1.26 0.74 15.18
CA SER A 26 -0.57 0.65 16.47
C SER A 26 0.32 -0.58 16.62
N ASP A 27 0.20 -1.57 15.72
CA ASP A 27 1.07 -2.74 15.72
C ASP A 27 2.49 -2.36 15.24
N SER A 28 3.39 -2.14 16.20
CA SER A 28 4.79 -1.80 15.96
C SER A 28 5.64 -2.95 15.43
N THR A 29 5.12 -4.19 15.40
CA THR A 29 5.82 -5.31 14.76
C THR A 29 5.64 -5.31 13.24
N THR A 30 4.56 -4.68 12.75
CA THR A 30 4.22 -4.60 11.32
C THR A 30 4.45 -3.20 10.75
N TYR A 31 4.07 -2.15 11.49
CA TYR A 31 4.10 -0.77 11.01
C TYR A 31 5.11 0.07 11.80
N ALA A 32 5.74 1.02 11.11
CA ALA A 32 6.63 1.99 11.72
C ALA A 32 6.37 3.38 11.12
N GLU A 33 6.43 4.39 11.96
CA GLU A 33 6.42 5.78 11.50
C GLU A 33 7.65 6.06 10.63
N THR A 34 7.48 6.89 9.62
CA THR A 34 8.56 7.29 8.73
C THR A 34 8.49 8.77 8.42
N THR A 35 9.60 9.32 7.94
CA THR A 35 9.71 10.74 7.62
C THR A 35 9.72 10.97 6.12
N VAL A 36 9.34 12.17 5.69
CA VAL A 36 9.49 12.59 4.28
C VAL A 36 10.95 12.49 3.82
N ALA A 37 11.91 12.74 4.72
CA ALA A 37 13.34 12.60 4.42
C ALA A 37 13.72 11.14 4.14
N ALA A 38 13.24 10.20 4.96
CA ALA A 38 13.45 8.77 4.73
C ALA A 38 12.82 8.31 3.41
N PHE A 39 11.60 8.77 3.11
CA PHE A 39 10.95 8.50 1.83
C PHE A 39 11.78 9.01 0.63
N ARG A 40 12.25 10.26 0.68
CA ARG A 40 13.13 10.83 -0.36
C ARG A 40 14.42 10.05 -0.51
N SER A 41 15.06 9.66 0.60
CA SER A 41 16.25 8.82 0.59
C SER A 41 16.00 7.46 -0.09
N THR A 42 14.84 6.85 0.14
CA THR A 42 14.45 5.62 -0.57
C THR A 42 14.25 5.85 -2.06
N CYS A 43 13.62 6.95 -2.47
CA CYS A 43 13.46 7.30 -3.89
C CYS A 43 14.83 7.42 -4.58
N GLU A 44 15.79 8.06 -3.91
CA GLU A 44 17.15 8.21 -4.39
C GLU A 44 17.87 6.87 -4.57
N LYS A 45 17.79 5.99 -3.56
CA LYS A 45 18.37 4.63 -3.64
C LYS A 45 17.82 3.83 -4.82
N VAL A 46 16.52 3.91 -5.08
CA VAL A 46 15.90 3.22 -6.22
C VAL A 46 16.41 3.81 -7.55
N ARG A 47 16.51 5.13 -7.65
CA ARG A 47 17.05 5.82 -8.83
C ARG A 47 18.50 5.45 -9.10
N GLU A 48 19.32 5.39 -8.05
CA GLU A 48 20.71 4.92 -8.13
C GLU A 48 20.79 3.47 -8.61
N ALA A 49 19.94 2.58 -8.08
CA ALA A 49 19.88 1.19 -8.51
C ALA A 49 19.49 1.05 -9.99
N ILE A 50 18.52 1.82 -10.47
CA ILE A 50 18.14 1.86 -11.89
C ILE A 50 19.34 2.32 -12.74
N SER A 51 20.04 3.37 -12.32
CA SER A 51 21.22 3.88 -13.03
C SER A 51 22.39 2.90 -13.04
N ALA A 52 22.61 2.17 -11.94
CA ALA A 52 23.75 1.25 -11.80
C ALA A 52 23.49 -0.13 -12.44
N VAL A 53 22.25 -0.60 -12.44
CA VAL A 53 21.91 -1.97 -12.87
C VAL A 53 21.23 -1.98 -14.23
N VAL A 54 20.16 -1.19 -14.40
CA VAL A 54 19.30 -1.23 -15.58
C VAL A 54 19.93 -0.50 -16.76
N LYS A 55 20.36 0.75 -16.55
CA LYS A 55 20.95 1.58 -17.62
C LYS A 55 22.08 0.90 -18.40
N PRO A 56 23.10 0.26 -17.79
CA PRO A 56 24.16 -0.38 -18.57
C PRO A 56 23.73 -1.66 -19.31
N ARG A 57 22.63 -2.31 -18.89
CA ARG A 57 22.18 -3.60 -19.46
C ARG A 57 21.07 -3.44 -20.49
N LEU A 58 20.15 -2.51 -20.25
CA LEU A 58 18.92 -2.31 -21.02
C LEU A 58 18.88 -0.92 -21.70
N GLY A 59 19.88 -0.08 -21.46
CA GLY A 59 20.01 1.22 -22.11
C GLY A 59 19.27 2.37 -21.39
N GLN A 60 19.58 3.59 -21.83
CA GLN A 60 19.11 4.83 -21.20
C GLN A 60 17.58 5.01 -21.30
N ASN A 61 16.97 4.63 -22.41
CA ASN A 61 15.53 4.82 -22.62
C ASN A 61 14.71 4.01 -21.61
N ILE A 62 15.09 2.76 -21.37
CA ILE A 62 14.43 1.88 -20.39
C ILE A 62 14.68 2.41 -18.97
N ALA A 63 15.93 2.81 -18.66
CA ALA A 63 16.24 3.42 -17.36
C ALA A 63 15.39 4.67 -17.06
N ASN A 64 15.18 5.53 -18.06
CA ASN A 64 14.33 6.72 -17.92
C ASN A 64 12.87 6.34 -17.73
N ALA A 65 12.36 5.35 -18.47
CA ALA A 65 10.98 4.89 -18.35
C ALA A 65 10.67 4.32 -16.95
N LEU A 66 11.66 3.71 -16.29
CA LEU A 66 11.55 3.18 -14.92
C LEU A 66 11.79 4.21 -13.82
N SER A 67 12.49 5.30 -14.13
CA SER A 67 12.78 6.35 -13.15
C SER A 67 11.54 7.23 -12.98
N ASP A 68 10.90 7.19 -11.81
CA ASP A 68 9.80 8.09 -11.50
C ASP A 68 10.33 9.44 -10.99
N SER A 69 9.83 10.53 -11.55
CA SER A 69 10.21 11.90 -11.16
C SER A 69 9.30 12.49 -10.09
N CYS A 70 8.12 11.91 -9.87
CA CYS A 70 7.13 12.39 -8.91
C CYS A 70 6.52 11.21 -8.13
N PRO A 71 7.34 10.45 -7.37
CA PRO A 71 6.86 9.29 -6.64
C PRO A 71 5.85 9.72 -5.56
N VAL A 72 4.77 8.95 -5.46
CA VAL A 72 3.71 9.15 -4.47
C VAL A 72 4.07 8.43 -3.17
N VAL A 73 3.79 9.06 -2.03
CA VAL A 73 3.97 8.42 -0.72
C VAL A 73 2.99 7.25 -0.56
N PRO A 74 3.39 6.14 0.10
CA PRO A 74 2.48 5.03 0.31
C PRO A 74 1.17 5.47 0.96
N THR A 75 0.05 5.03 0.38
CA THR A 75 -1.30 5.39 0.85
C THR A 75 -1.89 4.24 1.66
N PHE A 76 -2.37 4.56 2.86
CA PHE A 76 -3.06 3.61 3.72
C PHE A 76 -4.56 3.56 3.43
N TYR A 77 -5.09 2.36 3.25
CA TYR A 77 -6.52 2.08 3.13
C TYR A 77 -6.96 1.15 4.25
N CYS A 78 -8.00 1.57 4.99
CA CYS A 78 -8.64 0.75 6.01
C CYS A 78 -9.96 0.20 5.47
N LEU A 79 -9.98 -1.10 5.11
CA LEU A 79 -11.16 -1.73 4.54
C LEU A 79 -11.97 -2.47 5.60
N VAL A 80 -13.19 -2.04 5.88
CA VAL A 80 -14.04 -2.69 6.91
C VAL A 80 -14.52 -4.05 6.43
N LYS A 81 -14.35 -5.08 7.26
CA LYS A 81 -14.89 -6.42 6.98
C LYS A 81 -16.37 -6.46 7.32
N THR A 82 -17.21 -5.97 6.41
CA THR A 82 -18.68 -5.89 6.58
C THR A 82 -19.31 -7.23 6.93
N HIS A 83 -18.85 -8.32 6.30
CA HIS A 83 -19.28 -9.70 6.58
C HIS A 83 -18.84 -10.25 7.96
N LYS A 84 -18.07 -9.48 8.73
CA LYS A 84 -17.67 -9.79 10.11
C LYS A 84 -18.35 -8.89 11.12
N LEU A 85 -19.20 -7.97 10.68
CA LEU A 85 -20.01 -7.16 11.58
C LEU A 85 -21.11 -8.04 12.20
N PRO A 86 -21.43 -7.86 13.49
CA PRO A 86 -22.48 -8.67 14.11
C PRO A 86 -23.85 -8.31 13.53
N ALA A 87 -24.63 -9.33 13.16
CA ALA A 87 -25.94 -9.16 12.54
C ALA A 87 -26.98 -8.47 13.44
N SER A 88 -26.79 -8.51 14.77
CA SER A 88 -27.68 -7.88 15.77
C SER A 88 -27.39 -6.41 16.04
N VAL A 89 -26.27 -5.87 15.54
CA VAL A 89 -25.85 -4.48 15.82
C VAL A 89 -26.28 -3.59 14.67
N ALA A 90 -27.59 -3.60 14.40
CA ALA A 90 -28.21 -2.56 13.62
C ALA A 90 -28.17 -1.26 14.46
N HIS A 91 -27.16 -0.42 14.22
CA HIS A 91 -27.15 1.02 14.53
C HIS A 91 -26.81 1.50 15.96
N LEU A 92 -26.23 0.69 16.86
CA LEU A 92 -25.85 1.18 18.20
C LEU A 92 -24.37 0.95 18.54
N HIS A 93 -23.67 2.06 18.80
CA HIS A 93 -22.35 2.19 19.45
C HIS A 93 -21.33 1.06 19.16
N LEU A 94 -20.93 0.91 17.90
CA LEU A 94 -19.74 0.13 17.57
C LEU A 94 -18.49 0.91 18.01
N SER A 95 -17.62 0.27 18.79
CA SER A 95 -16.29 0.79 19.10
C SER A 95 -15.27 0.31 18.07
N ALA A 96 -14.14 1.02 17.94
CA ALA A 96 -13.06 0.65 17.02
C ALA A 96 -12.58 -0.80 17.22
N SER A 97 -12.51 -1.28 18.46
CA SER A 97 -12.03 -2.63 18.80
C SER A 97 -12.93 -3.76 18.29
N THR A 98 -14.21 -3.49 18.08
CA THR A 98 -15.19 -4.46 17.56
C THR A 98 -15.17 -4.53 16.04
N ILE A 99 -14.76 -3.45 15.37
CA ILE A 99 -14.74 -3.38 13.91
C ILE A 99 -13.47 -4.04 13.40
N LYS A 100 -13.65 -5.19 12.73
CA LYS A 100 -12.56 -5.83 12.01
C LYS A 100 -12.34 -5.13 10.68
N ALA A 101 -11.13 -4.69 10.43
CA ALA A 101 -10.71 -4.13 9.14
C ALA A 101 -9.56 -4.95 8.54
N ARG A 102 -9.28 -4.69 7.27
CA ARG A 102 -8.08 -5.12 6.56
C ARG A 102 -7.28 -3.86 6.23
N PRO A 103 -6.09 -3.68 6.84
CA PRO A 103 -5.18 -2.61 6.44
C PRO A 103 -4.53 -2.96 5.10
N ILE A 104 -4.43 -1.98 4.20
CA ILE A 104 -3.67 -2.07 2.95
C ILE A 104 -2.78 -0.84 2.86
N VAL A 105 -1.47 -1.03 2.76
CA VAL A 105 -0.54 0.03 2.40
C VAL A 105 -0.21 -0.12 0.92
N SER A 106 -0.73 0.78 0.11
CA SER A 106 -0.48 0.79 -1.33
C SER A 106 0.70 1.69 -1.66
N SER A 107 1.69 1.12 -2.34
CA SER A 107 2.82 1.86 -2.90
C SER A 107 2.66 2.12 -4.41
N CYS A 108 1.43 2.06 -4.94
CA CYS A 108 1.17 2.40 -6.33
C CYS A 108 1.62 3.84 -6.64
N GLY A 109 2.33 4.04 -7.76
CA GLY A 109 2.98 5.31 -8.07
C GLY A 109 4.16 5.66 -7.16
N GLY A 110 4.55 4.77 -6.24
CA GLY A 110 5.71 4.94 -5.37
C GLY A 110 7.04 4.65 -6.08
N PRO A 111 8.17 4.85 -5.39
CA PRO A 111 9.50 4.81 -6.01
C PRO A 111 9.85 3.44 -6.62
N SER A 112 9.30 2.35 -6.11
CA SER A 112 9.57 0.99 -6.59
C SER A 112 8.52 0.44 -7.54
N ASP A 113 7.46 1.19 -7.87
CA ASP A 113 6.28 0.67 -8.60
C ASP A 113 6.66 0.15 -10.00
N ARG A 114 7.34 1.00 -10.79
CA ARG A 114 7.78 0.66 -12.14
C ARG A 114 8.82 -0.46 -12.17
N LEU A 115 9.71 -0.49 -11.17
CA LEU A 115 10.69 -1.56 -11.01
C LEU A 115 9.99 -2.88 -10.68
N SER A 116 8.98 -2.85 -9.81
CA SER A 116 8.18 -4.02 -9.45
C SER A 116 7.42 -4.54 -10.67
N TRP A 117 6.85 -3.66 -11.48
CA TRP A 117 6.24 -4.03 -12.76
C TRP A 117 7.23 -4.74 -13.69
N LEU A 118 8.44 -4.20 -13.86
CA LEU A 118 9.48 -4.85 -14.68
C LEU A 118 9.82 -6.24 -14.14
N LEU A 119 10.03 -6.38 -12.84
CA LEU A 119 10.33 -7.67 -12.21
C LEU A 119 9.20 -8.68 -12.45
N VAL A 120 7.93 -8.27 -12.33
CA VAL A 120 6.79 -9.13 -12.64
C VAL A 120 6.85 -9.57 -14.11
N GLN A 121 7.09 -8.66 -15.06
CA GLN A 121 7.19 -9.03 -16.48
C GLN A 121 8.32 -10.01 -16.77
N LEU A 122 9.46 -9.88 -16.07
CA LEU A 122 10.60 -10.78 -16.25
C LEU A 122 10.40 -12.14 -15.58
N LEU A 123 9.82 -12.15 -14.38
CA LEU A 123 9.71 -13.34 -13.55
C LEU A 123 8.46 -14.17 -13.87
N SER A 124 7.33 -13.55 -14.23
CA SER A 124 6.07 -14.26 -14.49
C SER A 124 6.21 -15.37 -15.55
N PRO A 125 6.90 -15.17 -16.70
CA PRO A 125 7.12 -16.26 -17.65
C PRO A 125 7.97 -17.40 -17.10
N LEU A 126 8.84 -17.13 -16.11
CA LEU A 126 9.69 -18.15 -15.51
C LEU A 126 8.93 -19.02 -14.49
N LEU A 127 7.82 -18.51 -13.94
CA LEU A 127 6.99 -19.26 -13.00
C LEU A 127 6.34 -20.50 -13.63
N GLN A 128 6.27 -20.61 -14.96
CA GLN A 128 5.79 -21.83 -15.63
C GLN A 128 6.72 -23.05 -15.44
N PHE A 129 7.94 -22.83 -14.96
CA PHE A 129 8.96 -23.87 -14.77
C PHE A 129 9.14 -24.30 -13.31
N VAL A 130 8.29 -23.82 -12.39
CA VAL A 130 8.35 -24.11 -10.94
C VAL A 130 7.08 -24.82 -10.49
#